data_AF-A0A0S9NXI8-F1
#
_entry.id   AF-A0A0S9NXI8-F1
#
_cell.length_a   1.000
_cell.length_b   1.000
_cell.length_c   1.000
_cell.angle_alpha   90.00
_cell.angle_beta   90.00
_cell.angle_gamma   90.00
#
_symmetry.space_group_name_H-M   'P 1'
#
loop_
_entity.id
_entity.type
_entity.pdbx_description
1 polymer ?
#
loop_
_entity_poly.entity_id
_entity_poly.type
_entity_poly.pdbx_seq_one_letter_code
_entity_poly.pdbx_strand_id
1 'polypeptide(L)'
;MAGQGRYWRRPWARLAVLAAGLAVLHGAAQADPAPLRHPGGMVALPDGTLLLAADAGDGGHGAELWAVDPRDGSRRLVRDIRPGPLGSHPSGLTLWRGHAYFAADDGQHGLELWRSDGSTEGTARVADLRAGPEGSLPNGFVAFGDALYFSADDGRHGFELWRTQGTAETTHLVADIHPGAPGGLPRQLTVLGGALLFSANDAEGGTELWRSDGTASGTRRVLDIRADGDANPEQLTRVGDTLFFTADDGRHGRELWRSDGTPAGTQLVADIRPGRDSAQPRHLVQAGRWLWFAADDGRHGIELWRSDGSAAGTALVADIRPGPANALPSHLTALGDQVVFAAYDGVHGVEPWISDGTAAGTRLLADIHSGPGHSNAWAFTRLGERIVFAADDGRLGMEVWQTRGQPQDVQLLRDERAGAPGAFPRGFVAVGERIAFVAEAADGATYLALDGLPARNCGSADSGTVGKAPGAAGCVASAPSSSATR
;
A
#
# COMPACT_ATOMS: atom_id res chain seq x y z
N MET A 1 35.00 -59.40 57.19
CA MET A 1 34.74 -58.40 56.13
C MET A 1 35.63 -57.21 56.42
N ALA A 2 36.72 -57.13 55.64
CA ALA A 2 37.88 -56.24 55.79
C ALA A 2 37.62 -54.87 55.13
N GLY A 3 38.28 -53.76 55.44
CA GLY A 3 39.36 -53.46 56.38
C GLY A 3 40.06 -52.15 55.97
N GLN A 4 40.45 -51.33 56.96
CA GLN A 4 41.65 -50.46 57.05
C GLN A 4 41.84 -49.35 55.97
N GLY A 5 42.37 -48.14 56.21
CA GLY A 5 43.07 -47.44 57.30
C GLY A 5 43.40 -46.01 56.79
N ARG A 6 43.46 -44.98 57.67
CA ARG A 6 44.70 -44.28 58.16
C ARG A 6 45.44 -43.45 57.07
N TYR A 7 45.97 -42.22 57.21
CA TYR A 7 46.46 -41.38 58.33
C TYR A 7 46.85 -39.93 57.85
N TRP A 8 46.62 -38.90 58.69
CA TRP A 8 47.42 -37.69 59.07
C TRP A 8 48.11 -36.76 58.02
N ARG A 9 48.01 -35.41 58.14
CA ARG A 9 48.81 -34.51 59.03
C ARG A 9 48.34 -33.03 58.90
N ARG A 10 48.50 -32.26 60.00
CA ARG A 10 48.24 -30.81 60.19
C ARG A 10 49.55 -29.97 59.98
N PRO A 11 49.62 -28.68 60.41
CA PRO A 11 49.08 -27.42 59.86
C PRO A 11 50.24 -26.39 59.63
N TRP A 12 49.97 -25.12 59.32
CA TRP A 12 50.55 -23.87 59.88
C TRP A 12 49.95 -22.67 59.12
N ALA A 13 49.58 -21.62 59.86
CA ALA A 13 48.92 -20.39 59.39
C ALA A 13 49.93 -19.25 59.19
N ARG A 14 49.60 -18.25 58.34
CA ARG A 14 49.69 -16.78 58.63
C ARG A 14 49.42 -15.85 57.42
N LEU A 15 48.59 -14.83 57.69
CA LEU A 15 48.67 -13.38 57.33
C LEU A 15 48.30 -12.80 55.94
N ALA A 16 47.39 -11.80 56.01
CA ALA A 16 47.26 -10.53 55.24
C ALA A 16 46.75 -10.59 53.77
N VAL A 17 46.07 -9.60 53.15
CA VAL A 17 45.39 -8.30 53.43
C VAL A 17 44.64 -7.94 52.10
N LEU A 18 43.51 -7.20 52.21
CA LEU A 18 42.75 -6.39 51.20
C LEU A 18 43.00 -6.54 49.67
N ALA A 19 41.91 -6.58 48.88
CA ALA A 19 41.45 -5.49 47.99
C ALA A 19 40.30 -5.90 47.07
N ALA A 20 39.42 -4.93 46.78
CA ALA A 20 38.24 -5.02 45.94
C ALA A 20 38.54 -5.28 44.46
N GLY A 21 37.58 -5.93 43.78
CA GLY A 21 37.48 -5.97 42.33
C GLY A 21 36.03 -5.84 41.91
N LEU A 22 35.58 -4.61 41.62
CA LEU A 22 34.37 -4.34 40.84
C LEU A 22 34.52 -5.04 39.49
N ALA A 23 33.71 -6.07 39.21
CA ALA A 23 33.46 -6.49 37.84
C ALA A 23 32.36 -5.58 37.27
N VAL A 24 32.77 -4.61 36.45
CA VAL A 24 31.89 -3.79 35.65
C VAL A 24 31.19 -4.70 34.64
N LEU A 25 29.88 -4.88 34.79
CA LEU A 25 28.99 -5.33 33.72
C LEU A 25 29.05 -4.28 32.60
N HIS A 26 29.99 -4.43 31.66
CA HIS A 26 29.84 -3.81 30.36
C HIS A 26 28.74 -4.57 29.63
N GLY A 27 27.49 -4.22 29.91
CA GLY A 27 26.44 -4.36 28.92
C GLY A 27 26.86 -3.48 27.75
N ALA A 28 27.49 -4.08 26.75
CA ALA A 28 27.59 -3.46 25.44
C ALA A 28 26.14 -3.22 25.01
N ALA A 29 25.69 -1.97 25.06
CA ALA A 29 24.48 -1.57 24.38
C ALA A 29 24.65 -2.05 22.93
N GLN A 30 23.85 -3.06 22.53
CA GLN A 30 23.80 -3.45 21.14
C GLN A 30 23.48 -2.17 20.36
N ALA A 31 24.41 -1.76 19.50
CA ALA A 31 24.18 -0.66 18.61
C ALA A 31 22.87 -0.95 17.87
N ASP A 32 21.98 0.02 17.86
CA ASP A 32 20.69 -0.09 17.19
C ASP A 32 20.97 -0.54 15.74
N PRO A 33 20.42 -1.67 15.27
CA PRO A 33 20.72 -2.15 13.93
C PRO A 33 20.45 -1.05 12.90
N ALA A 34 21.21 -1.02 11.81
CA ALA A 34 21.05 -0.02 10.75
C ALA A 34 19.56 0.10 10.32
N PRO A 35 19.07 1.30 9.99
CA PRO A 35 17.70 1.47 9.49
C PRO A 35 17.47 0.61 8.24
N LEU A 36 16.29 -0.01 8.15
CA LEU A 36 15.84 -0.62 6.89
C LEU A 36 15.74 0.46 5.83
N ARG A 37 16.38 0.22 4.68
CA ARG A 37 16.41 1.14 3.54
C ARG A 37 15.44 0.70 2.46
N HIS A 38 14.94 1.66 1.68
CA HIS A 38 14.05 1.39 0.55
C HIS A 38 12.85 0.49 0.89
N PRO A 39 12.14 0.73 2.01
CA PRO A 39 10.95 -0.04 2.34
C PRO A 39 9.91 0.09 1.21
N GLY A 40 9.41 -1.05 0.76
CA GLY A 40 8.43 -1.21 -0.32
C GLY A 40 7.06 -1.62 0.22
N GLY A 41 6.34 -2.47 -0.53
CA GLY A 41 5.01 -2.94 -0.14
C GLY A 41 4.99 -3.51 1.28
N MET A 42 3.95 -3.18 2.03
CA MET A 42 3.79 -3.56 3.45
C MET A 42 2.43 -4.22 3.68
N VAL A 43 2.39 -5.19 4.58
CA VAL A 43 1.15 -5.85 5.01
C VAL A 43 1.21 -6.24 6.48
N ALA A 44 0.11 -6.07 7.21
CA ALA A 44 0.01 -6.51 8.59
C ALA A 44 -0.49 -7.97 8.65
N LEU A 45 0.20 -8.81 9.40
CA LEU A 45 -0.23 -10.17 9.74
C LEU A 45 -1.29 -10.15 10.86
N PRO A 46 -2.06 -11.24 11.05
CA PRO A 46 -3.13 -11.29 12.07
C PRO A 46 -2.65 -11.11 13.51
N ASP A 47 -1.38 -11.39 13.79
CA ASP A 47 -0.74 -11.20 15.11
C ASP A 47 -0.27 -9.75 15.34
N GLY A 48 -0.44 -8.87 14.35
CA GLY A 48 0.01 -7.48 14.36
C GLY A 48 1.43 -7.26 13.83
N THR A 49 2.16 -8.31 13.46
CA THR A 49 3.48 -8.18 12.84
C THR A 49 3.36 -7.50 11.48
N LEU A 50 4.17 -6.49 11.21
CA LEU A 50 4.26 -5.85 9.90
C LEU A 50 5.29 -6.59 9.04
N LEU A 51 4.88 -7.08 7.88
CA LEU A 51 5.80 -7.58 6.86
C LEU A 51 6.04 -6.51 5.80
N LEU A 52 7.29 -6.35 5.38
CA LEU A 52 7.66 -5.44 4.31
C LEU A 52 8.87 -5.93 3.52
N ALA A 53 8.94 -5.51 2.25
CA ALA A 53 10.17 -5.58 1.47
C ALA A 53 11.11 -4.44 1.89
N ALA A 54 12.38 -4.71 2.19
CA ALA A 54 13.37 -3.67 2.49
C ALA A 54 14.82 -4.16 2.37
N ASP A 55 15.74 -3.24 2.15
CA ASP A 55 17.20 -3.46 2.14
C ASP A 55 17.77 -3.30 3.56
N ALA A 56 18.74 -4.16 3.92
CA ALA A 56 19.37 -4.15 5.24
C ALA A 56 20.29 -2.93 5.49
N GLY A 57 20.76 -2.28 4.42
CA GLY A 57 21.73 -1.20 4.43
C GLY A 57 23.15 -1.63 4.81
N ASP A 58 23.42 -2.94 4.86
CA ASP A 58 24.71 -3.52 5.25
C ASP A 58 25.61 -3.89 4.04
N GLY A 59 25.08 -3.76 2.83
CA GLY A 59 25.75 -4.13 1.58
C GLY A 59 25.90 -5.65 1.37
N GLY A 60 25.40 -6.47 2.29
CA GLY A 60 25.38 -7.92 2.24
C GLY A 60 24.03 -8.50 1.84
N HIS A 61 22.94 -7.80 2.15
CA HIS A 61 21.57 -8.20 1.80
C HIS A 61 20.89 -7.08 1.03
N GLY A 62 20.47 -7.36 -0.20
CA GLY A 62 19.59 -6.46 -0.97
C GLY A 62 18.17 -6.41 -0.39
N ALA A 63 17.19 -6.00 -1.20
CA ALA A 63 15.81 -5.93 -0.75
C ALA A 63 15.22 -7.32 -0.48
N GLU A 64 14.93 -7.61 0.78
CA GLU A 64 14.43 -8.88 1.29
C GLU A 64 13.15 -8.70 2.12
N LEU A 65 12.53 -9.80 2.55
CA LEU A 65 11.35 -9.75 3.40
C LEU A 65 11.74 -9.58 4.88
N TRP A 66 11.21 -8.54 5.52
CA TRP A 66 11.44 -8.21 6.93
C TRP A 66 10.14 -8.28 7.73
N ALA A 67 10.26 -8.73 8.97
CA ALA A 67 9.20 -8.66 9.97
C ALA A 67 9.53 -7.57 10.99
N VAL A 68 8.56 -6.72 11.28
CA VAL A 68 8.68 -5.59 12.21
C VAL A 68 7.56 -5.68 13.24
N ASP A 69 7.94 -5.63 14.51
CA ASP A 69 6.99 -5.45 15.61
C ASP A 69 6.60 -3.96 15.67
N PRO A 70 5.33 -3.61 15.40
CA PRO A 70 4.92 -2.21 15.38
C PRO A 70 4.94 -1.56 16.78
N ARG A 71 5.06 -2.34 17.86
CA ARG A 71 5.01 -1.85 19.25
C ARG A 71 6.28 -1.13 19.65
N ASP A 72 7.43 -1.68 19.25
CA ASP A 72 8.76 -1.19 19.60
C ASP A 72 9.67 -0.94 18.39
N GLY A 73 9.24 -1.33 17.18
CA GLY A 73 10.00 -1.17 15.95
C GLY A 73 11.13 -2.20 15.79
N SER A 74 11.18 -3.21 16.66
CA SER A 74 12.12 -4.32 16.51
C SER A 74 11.88 -5.06 15.21
N ARG A 75 12.97 -5.50 14.57
CA ARG A 75 12.94 -6.04 13.22
C ARG A 75 13.80 -7.27 13.11
N ARG A 76 13.38 -8.20 12.25
CA ARG A 76 14.19 -9.35 11.85
C ARG A 76 14.02 -9.64 10.37
N LEU A 77 15.11 -10.08 9.75
CA LEU A 77 15.06 -10.69 8.43
C LEU A 77 14.18 -11.94 8.55
N VAL A 78 13.16 -12.04 7.70
CA VAL A 78 12.29 -13.22 7.69
C VAL A 78 13.04 -14.38 7.05
N ARG A 79 13.60 -14.12 5.87
CA ARG A 79 14.41 -15.07 5.13
C ARG A 79 15.25 -14.28 4.12
N ASP A 80 16.52 -14.67 3.99
CA ASP A 80 17.37 -14.27 2.87
C ASP A 80 17.00 -15.13 1.66
N ILE A 81 16.02 -14.68 0.85
CA ILE A 81 15.51 -15.47 -0.26
C ILE A 81 16.54 -15.51 -1.39
N ARG A 82 17.22 -14.38 -1.66
CA ARG A 82 18.33 -14.32 -2.61
C ARG A 82 19.60 -13.80 -1.92
N PRO A 83 20.51 -14.71 -1.53
CA PRO A 83 21.73 -14.32 -0.87
C PRO A 83 22.54 -13.30 -1.66
N GLY A 84 23.00 -12.26 -0.97
CA GLY A 84 23.86 -11.22 -1.51
C GLY A 84 23.16 -9.88 -1.77
N PRO A 85 23.88 -8.93 -2.39
CA PRO A 85 23.45 -7.53 -2.47
C PRO A 85 22.31 -7.27 -3.47
N LEU A 86 21.94 -8.25 -4.29
CA LEU A 86 20.83 -8.08 -5.25
C LEU A 86 19.47 -8.17 -4.55
N GLY A 87 19.32 -9.11 -3.62
CA GLY A 87 18.06 -9.35 -2.92
C GLY A 87 16.95 -9.93 -3.79
N SER A 88 15.85 -10.31 -3.15
CA SER A 88 14.73 -11.02 -3.76
C SER A 88 13.60 -10.13 -4.27
N HIS A 89 13.65 -8.83 -3.98
CA HIS A 89 12.67 -7.82 -4.38
C HIS A 89 11.19 -8.23 -4.16
N PRO A 90 10.77 -8.58 -2.93
CA PRO A 90 9.39 -8.94 -2.67
C PRO A 90 8.41 -7.84 -3.10
N SER A 91 7.37 -8.19 -3.85
CA SER A 91 6.39 -7.23 -4.36
C SER A 91 4.96 -7.78 -4.38
N GLY A 92 3.97 -6.88 -4.35
CA GLY A 92 2.55 -7.27 -4.35
C GLY A 92 2.08 -7.98 -3.07
N LEU A 93 2.70 -7.71 -1.91
CA LEU A 93 2.36 -8.34 -0.64
C LEU A 93 0.86 -8.26 -0.34
N THR A 94 0.21 -9.43 -0.25
CA THR A 94 -1.22 -9.56 -0.03
C THR A 94 -1.50 -10.59 1.05
N LEU A 95 -2.27 -10.22 2.08
CA LEU A 95 -2.63 -11.14 3.16
C LEU A 95 -3.76 -12.08 2.72
N TRP A 96 -3.54 -13.39 2.84
CA TRP A 96 -4.58 -14.40 2.69
C TRP A 96 -4.34 -15.59 3.62
N ARG A 97 -5.38 -15.99 4.39
CA ARG A 97 -5.32 -17.11 5.35
C ARG A 97 -4.08 -17.09 6.26
N GLY A 98 -3.79 -15.91 6.82
CA GLY A 98 -2.69 -15.70 7.77
C GLY A 98 -1.28 -15.69 7.17
N HIS A 99 -1.15 -15.73 5.84
CA HIS A 99 0.13 -15.62 5.15
C HIS A 99 0.11 -14.42 4.20
N ALA A 100 1.24 -13.72 4.08
CA ALA A 100 1.48 -12.80 2.98
C ALA A 100 1.86 -13.59 1.73
N TYR A 101 1.21 -13.34 0.60
CA TYR A 101 1.55 -13.82 -0.73
C TYR A 101 2.16 -12.69 -1.55
N PHE A 102 3.22 -12.97 -2.30
CA PHE A 102 4.00 -11.96 -3.01
C PHE A 102 4.82 -12.60 -4.14
N ALA A 103 5.30 -11.77 -5.07
CA ALA A 103 6.31 -12.14 -6.04
C ALA A 103 7.72 -11.94 -5.45
N ALA A 104 8.64 -12.89 -5.62
CA ALA A 104 10.05 -12.74 -5.22
C ALA A 104 10.99 -13.64 -6.05
N ASP A 105 12.25 -13.23 -6.20
CA ASP A 105 13.29 -13.89 -7.00
C ASP A 105 14.37 -14.48 -6.09
N ASP A 106 14.62 -15.79 -6.15
CA ASP A 106 15.69 -16.45 -5.38
C ASP A 106 17.05 -16.49 -6.10
N GLY A 107 17.11 -15.87 -7.28
CA GLY A 107 18.29 -15.81 -8.13
C GLY A 107 18.47 -16.98 -9.09
N GLN A 108 17.56 -17.95 -9.07
CA GLN A 108 17.58 -19.10 -9.96
C GLN A 108 16.31 -19.20 -10.81
N HIS A 109 15.16 -18.80 -10.24
CA HIS A 109 13.84 -19.02 -10.85
C HIS A 109 13.15 -17.72 -11.30
N GLY A 110 13.81 -16.56 -11.17
CA GLY A 110 13.16 -15.28 -11.43
C GLY A 110 12.03 -14.99 -10.43
N LEU A 111 11.20 -13.97 -10.71
CA LEU A 111 10.08 -13.58 -9.85
C LEU A 111 8.95 -14.62 -9.90
N GLU A 112 8.85 -15.41 -8.83
CA GLU A 112 7.85 -16.49 -8.68
C GLU A 112 6.88 -16.22 -7.54
N LEU A 113 5.86 -17.07 -7.38
CA LEU A 113 4.89 -16.94 -6.29
C LEU A 113 5.46 -17.47 -4.97
N TRP A 114 5.52 -16.61 -3.96
CA TRP A 114 5.95 -16.93 -2.61
C TRP A 114 4.86 -16.67 -1.59
N ARG A 115 5.00 -17.32 -0.43
CA ARG A 115 4.22 -17.02 0.77
C ARG A 115 5.09 -16.94 2.01
N SER A 116 4.61 -16.23 3.02
CA SER A 116 5.24 -16.14 4.35
C SER A 116 4.20 -15.93 5.45
N ASP A 117 4.31 -16.66 6.55
CA ASP A 117 3.64 -16.35 7.82
C ASP A 117 4.46 -15.41 8.71
N GLY A 118 5.54 -14.85 8.16
CA GLY A 118 6.53 -14.03 8.83
C GLY A 118 7.70 -14.83 9.43
N SER A 119 7.64 -16.15 9.56
CA SER A 119 8.76 -16.99 10.04
C SER A 119 9.69 -17.45 8.91
N THR A 120 10.91 -17.86 9.23
CA THR A 120 11.83 -18.42 8.22
C THR A 120 11.31 -19.75 7.68
N GLU A 121 10.81 -20.63 8.56
CA GLU A 121 10.27 -21.94 8.17
C GLU A 121 8.98 -21.81 7.34
N GLY A 122 8.11 -20.86 7.68
CA GLY A 122 6.86 -20.60 6.97
C GLY A 122 7.00 -19.75 5.70
N THR A 123 8.22 -19.33 5.35
CA THR A 123 8.51 -18.59 4.12
C THR A 123 9.01 -19.51 3.04
N ALA A 124 8.23 -19.71 1.97
CA ALA A 124 8.57 -20.63 0.89
C ALA A 124 7.93 -20.23 -0.44
N ARG A 125 8.56 -20.65 -1.54
CA ARG A 125 7.97 -20.61 -2.88
C ARG A 125 6.75 -21.53 -2.91
N VAL A 126 5.62 -21.00 -3.35
CA VAL A 126 4.37 -21.75 -3.50
C VAL A 126 4.45 -22.62 -4.75
N ALA A 127 4.86 -22.04 -5.87
CA ALA A 127 5.03 -22.72 -7.14
C ALA A 127 6.14 -22.02 -7.95
N ASP A 128 6.88 -22.81 -8.73
CA ASP A 128 7.71 -22.33 -9.83
C ASP A 128 6.86 -22.46 -11.10
N LEU A 129 6.17 -21.38 -11.46
CA LEU A 129 5.20 -21.38 -12.56
C LEU A 129 5.91 -21.32 -13.91
N ARG A 130 7.01 -20.55 -14.01
CA ARG A 130 7.83 -20.44 -15.21
C ARG A 130 9.24 -20.94 -14.93
N ALA A 131 9.49 -22.19 -15.29
CA ALA A 131 10.80 -22.81 -15.11
C ALA A 131 11.94 -21.99 -15.74
N GLY A 132 12.98 -21.74 -14.96
CA GLY A 132 14.17 -21.00 -15.38
C GLY A 132 14.21 -19.56 -14.84
N PRO A 133 15.18 -18.74 -15.27
CA PRO A 133 15.47 -17.46 -14.61
C PRO A 133 14.51 -16.31 -14.98
N GLU A 134 13.53 -16.55 -15.86
CA GLU A 134 12.66 -15.49 -16.39
C GLU A 134 11.51 -15.13 -15.43
N GLY A 135 11.03 -16.09 -14.62
CA GLY A 135 9.97 -15.89 -13.64
C GLY A 135 8.56 -15.67 -14.22
N SER A 136 7.55 -15.96 -13.41
CA SER A 136 6.14 -15.86 -13.79
C SER A 136 5.47 -14.52 -13.51
N LEU A 137 6.16 -13.61 -12.82
CA LEU A 137 5.73 -12.23 -12.52
C LEU A 137 4.29 -12.15 -11.94
N PRO A 138 3.97 -12.94 -10.89
CA PRO A 138 2.60 -13.02 -10.38
C PRO A 138 2.17 -11.70 -9.73
N ASN A 139 0.97 -11.22 -10.06
CA ASN A 139 0.47 -9.93 -9.59
C ASN A 139 -1.07 -9.89 -9.45
N GLY A 140 -1.58 -8.86 -8.77
CA GLY A 140 -3.02 -8.62 -8.66
C GLY A 140 -3.76 -9.67 -7.80
N PHE A 141 -3.15 -10.11 -6.70
CA PHE A 141 -3.71 -11.15 -5.83
C PHE A 141 -5.07 -10.77 -5.23
N VAL A 142 -6.09 -11.61 -5.43
CA VAL A 142 -7.43 -11.43 -4.87
C VAL A 142 -7.98 -12.74 -4.35
N ALA A 143 -8.43 -12.73 -3.10
CA ALA A 143 -9.07 -13.89 -2.48
C ALA A 143 -10.51 -14.05 -3.00
N PHE A 144 -10.85 -15.23 -3.49
CA PHE A 144 -12.21 -15.57 -3.94
C PHE A 144 -12.53 -17.03 -3.64
N GLY A 145 -13.65 -17.26 -2.94
CA GLY A 145 -14.01 -18.60 -2.47
C GLY A 145 -12.92 -19.18 -1.57
N ASP A 146 -12.35 -20.31 -1.98
CA ASP A 146 -11.35 -21.07 -1.22
C ASP A 146 -9.91 -20.91 -1.75
N ALA A 147 -9.67 -19.97 -2.66
CA ALA A 147 -8.40 -19.78 -3.36
C ALA A 147 -8.01 -18.29 -3.46
N LEU A 148 -6.73 -18.07 -3.78
CA LEU A 148 -6.17 -16.78 -4.17
C LEU A 148 -5.99 -16.77 -5.69
N TYR A 149 -6.51 -15.75 -6.37
CA TYR A 149 -6.45 -15.57 -7.81
C TYR A 149 -5.51 -14.44 -8.17
N PHE A 150 -4.82 -14.56 -9.31
CA PHE A 150 -3.79 -13.61 -9.73
C PHE A 150 -3.52 -13.75 -11.23
N SER A 151 -2.80 -12.77 -11.78
CA SER A 151 -2.26 -12.81 -13.14
C SER A 151 -0.82 -13.32 -13.11
N ALA A 152 -0.45 -14.24 -14.01
CA ALA A 152 0.92 -14.75 -14.13
C ALA A 152 1.19 -15.37 -15.53
N ASP A 153 2.45 -15.46 -15.93
CA ASP A 153 2.91 -16.04 -17.20
C ASP A 153 3.77 -17.30 -16.96
N ASP A 154 3.35 -18.46 -17.47
CA ASP A 154 4.12 -19.71 -17.39
C ASP A 154 5.13 -19.91 -18.54
N GLY A 155 5.31 -18.89 -19.38
CA GLY A 155 6.15 -18.90 -20.57
C GLY A 155 5.52 -19.63 -21.76
N ARG A 156 4.28 -20.11 -21.65
CA ARG A 156 3.55 -20.81 -22.73
C ARG A 156 2.26 -20.09 -23.11
N HIS A 157 1.52 -19.62 -22.12
CA HIS A 157 0.20 -19.01 -22.30
C HIS A 157 0.23 -17.48 -22.18
N GLY A 158 1.38 -16.87 -21.89
CA GLY A 158 1.41 -15.45 -21.55
C GLY A 158 0.73 -15.18 -20.21
N PHE A 159 0.46 -13.90 -19.92
CA PHE A 159 -0.22 -13.52 -18.68
C PHE A 159 -1.69 -13.90 -18.70
N GLU A 160 -2.05 -14.86 -17.85
CA GLU A 160 -3.40 -15.42 -17.79
C GLU A 160 -3.95 -15.45 -16.36
N LEU A 161 -5.19 -15.91 -16.19
CA LEU A 161 -5.81 -16.03 -14.87
C LEU A 161 -5.36 -17.32 -14.19
N TRP A 162 -4.69 -17.21 -13.04
CA TRP A 162 -4.25 -18.32 -12.22
C TRP A 162 -4.95 -18.33 -10.86
N ARG A 163 -4.94 -19.51 -10.22
CA ARG A 163 -5.39 -19.67 -8.83
C ARG A 163 -4.46 -20.57 -8.04
N THR A 164 -4.44 -20.38 -6.72
CA THR A 164 -3.74 -21.26 -5.77
C THR A 164 -4.54 -21.46 -4.49
N GLN A 165 -4.37 -22.60 -3.82
CA GLN A 165 -4.76 -22.76 -2.42
C GLN A 165 -3.56 -22.69 -1.46
N GLY A 166 -2.40 -22.29 -1.97
CA GLY A 166 -1.18 -22.06 -1.23
C GLY A 166 -0.08 -23.08 -1.45
N THR A 167 -0.27 -24.10 -2.29
CA THR A 167 0.77 -25.10 -2.62
C THR A 167 0.97 -25.25 -4.12
N ALA A 168 2.08 -25.86 -4.54
CA ALA A 168 2.35 -26.10 -5.96
C ALA A 168 1.25 -26.94 -6.62
N GLU A 169 0.78 -28.00 -5.94
CA GLU A 169 -0.25 -28.92 -6.45
C GLU A 169 -1.62 -28.27 -6.59
N THR A 170 -1.87 -27.22 -5.82
CA THR A 170 -3.13 -26.46 -5.87
C THR A 170 -3.02 -25.22 -6.74
N THR A 171 -1.86 -24.99 -7.37
CA THR A 171 -1.62 -23.85 -8.25
C THR A 171 -1.80 -24.26 -9.72
N HIS A 172 -2.76 -23.64 -10.40
CA HIS A 172 -3.05 -23.96 -11.80
C HIS A 172 -3.71 -22.80 -12.54
N LEU A 173 -3.55 -22.84 -13.86
CA LEU A 173 -4.23 -21.96 -14.81
C LEU A 173 -5.74 -22.17 -14.69
N VAL A 174 -6.49 -21.08 -14.54
CA VAL A 174 -7.96 -21.10 -14.52
C VAL A 174 -8.49 -21.14 -15.94
N ALA A 175 -8.00 -20.25 -16.80
CA ALA A 175 -8.39 -20.13 -18.19
C ALA A 175 -7.25 -19.51 -19.01
N ASP A 176 -7.06 -20.02 -20.23
CA ASP A 176 -6.22 -19.42 -21.28
C ASP A 176 -7.12 -18.49 -22.10
N ILE A 177 -7.25 -17.23 -21.68
CA ILE A 177 -8.19 -16.25 -22.24
C ILE A 177 -7.73 -15.81 -23.63
N HIS A 178 -6.44 -15.52 -23.78
CA HIS A 178 -5.83 -15.21 -25.08
C HIS A 178 -4.66 -16.17 -25.34
N PRO A 179 -4.89 -17.23 -26.14
CA PRO A 179 -3.87 -18.23 -26.40
C PRO A 179 -2.55 -17.68 -26.93
N GLY A 180 -1.45 -18.17 -26.35
CA GLY A 180 -0.07 -17.88 -26.75
C GLY A 180 0.56 -16.68 -26.07
N ALA A 181 1.71 -16.23 -26.59
CA ALA A 181 2.55 -15.22 -25.94
C ALA A 181 1.87 -13.88 -25.56
N PRO A 182 0.86 -13.35 -26.30
CA PRO A 182 0.21 -12.10 -25.91
C PRO A 182 -0.47 -12.17 -24.54
N GLY A 183 -1.10 -13.29 -24.20
CA GLY A 183 -1.86 -13.50 -22.96
C GLY A 183 -3.07 -12.57 -22.78
N GLY A 184 -4.01 -12.98 -21.95
CA GLY A 184 -5.26 -12.24 -21.69
C GLY A 184 -5.08 -11.04 -20.77
N LEU A 185 -3.95 -10.93 -20.08
CA LEU A 185 -3.58 -9.81 -19.20
C LEU A 185 -4.70 -9.42 -18.22
N PRO A 186 -5.25 -10.37 -17.42
CA PRO A 186 -6.30 -10.06 -16.46
C PRO A 186 -5.81 -9.04 -15.42
N ARG A 187 -6.58 -7.96 -15.23
CA ARG A 187 -6.27 -6.84 -14.33
C ARG A 187 -7.49 -6.45 -13.49
N GLN A 188 -7.24 -5.83 -12.33
CA GLN A 188 -8.26 -5.28 -11.43
C GLN A 188 -9.34 -6.29 -11.01
N LEU A 189 -8.89 -7.52 -10.72
CA LEU A 189 -9.71 -8.59 -10.16
C LEU A 189 -10.56 -8.08 -9.00
N THR A 190 -11.88 -8.27 -9.07
CA THR A 190 -12.84 -7.80 -8.09
C THR A 190 -13.92 -8.85 -7.87
N VAL A 191 -14.17 -9.20 -6.62
CA VAL A 191 -15.23 -10.17 -6.28
C VAL A 191 -16.59 -9.48 -6.25
N LEU A 192 -17.58 -10.03 -6.97
CA LEU A 192 -18.98 -9.59 -6.95
C LEU A 192 -19.92 -10.80 -7.09
N GLY A 193 -20.95 -10.90 -6.23
CA GLY A 193 -22.07 -11.83 -6.45
C GLY A 193 -21.69 -13.30 -6.60
N GLY A 194 -20.57 -13.75 -6.01
CA GLY A 194 -20.07 -15.12 -6.17
C GLY A 194 -19.30 -15.37 -7.47
N ALA A 195 -18.76 -14.32 -8.10
CA ALA A 195 -17.85 -14.40 -9.24
C ALA A 195 -16.68 -13.42 -9.05
N LEU A 196 -15.59 -13.65 -9.80
CA LEU A 196 -14.53 -12.67 -10.05
C LEU A 196 -14.84 -11.92 -11.33
N LEU A 197 -14.82 -10.59 -11.30
CA LEU A 197 -14.88 -9.72 -12.46
C LEU A 197 -13.54 -9.01 -12.64
N PHE A 198 -13.11 -8.81 -13.87
CA PHE A 198 -11.81 -8.22 -14.20
C PHE A 198 -11.79 -7.70 -15.63
N SER A 199 -10.86 -6.81 -15.94
CA SER A 199 -10.56 -6.45 -17.34
C SER A 199 -9.61 -7.50 -17.93
N ALA A 200 -9.89 -7.99 -19.12
CA ALA A 200 -8.98 -8.87 -19.87
C ALA A 200 -9.17 -8.70 -21.38
N ASN A 201 -8.16 -9.12 -22.13
CA ASN A 201 -8.12 -9.07 -23.59
C ASN A 201 -8.25 -10.48 -24.16
N ASP A 202 -8.94 -10.63 -25.29
CA ASP A 202 -8.84 -11.83 -26.13
C ASP A 202 -8.50 -11.47 -27.58
N ALA A 203 -8.22 -12.51 -28.39
CA ALA A 203 -7.79 -12.33 -29.77
C ALA A 203 -8.88 -11.78 -30.71
N GLU A 204 -10.14 -11.70 -30.26
CA GLU A 204 -11.29 -11.40 -31.12
C GLU A 204 -11.93 -10.04 -30.83
N GLY A 205 -12.10 -9.66 -29.57
CA GLY A 205 -12.87 -8.49 -29.15
C GLY A 205 -12.14 -7.52 -28.25
N GLY A 206 -10.81 -7.60 -28.16
CA GLY A 206 -10.01 -6.63 -27.42
C GLY A 206 -10.26 -6.68 -25.90
N THR A 207 -9.95 -5.58 -25.23
CA THR A 207 -9.94 -5.44 -23.77
C THR A 207 -11.33 -5.07 -23.26
N GLU A 208 -11.96 -6.02 -22.59
CA GLU A 208 -13.36 -5.99 -22.20
C GLU A 208 -13.56 -6.38 -20.73
N LEU A 209 -14.81 -6.35 -20.25
CA LEU A 209 -15.14 -6.82 -18.90
C LEU A 209 -15.37 -8.33 -18.93
N TRP A 210 -14.63 -9.07 -18.14
CA TRP A 210 -14.70 -10.52 -18.01
C TRP A 210 -15.20 -10.94 -16.64
N ARG A 211 -15.70 -12.17 -16.57
CA ARG A 211 -15.99 -12.82 -15.29
C ARG A 211 -15.51 -14.26 -15.25
N SER A 212 -15.27 -14.78 -14.06
CA SER A 212 -14.94 -16.17 -13.78
C SER A 212 -15.63 -16.66 -12.51
N ASP A 213 -16.03 -17.94 -12.50
CA ASP A 213 -16.45 -18.67 -11.29
C ASP A 213 -15.31 -19.51 -10.68
N GLY A 214 -14.09 -19.36 -11.21
CA GLY A 214 -12.92 -20.15 -10.83
C GLY A 214 -12.66 -21.38 -11.70
N THR A 215 -13.45 -21.57 -12.77
CA THR A 215 -13.27 -22.63 -13.77
C THR A 215 -13.01 -22.05 -15.17
N ALA A 216 -12.36 -22.83 -16.04
CA ALA A 216 -12.17 -22.46 -17.45
C ALA A 216 -13.51 -22.17 -18.14
N SER A 217 -14.50 -23.06 -17.99
CA SER A 217 -15.82 -22.92 -18.62
C SER A 217 -16.64 -21.74 -18.11
N GLY A 218 -16.44 -21.34 -16.85
CA GLY A 218 -17.12 -20.19 -16.27
C GLY A 218 -16.42 -18.86 -16.57
N THR A 219 -15.21 -18.90 -17.12
CA THR A 219 -14.42 -17.73 -17.50
C THR A 219 -14.81 -17.26 -18.89
N ARG A 220 -15.46 -16.09 -18.97
CA ARG A 220 -15.99 -15.53 -20.22
C ARG A 220 -16.22 -14.03 -20.13
N ARG A 221 -16.20 -13.37 -21.27
CA ARG A 221 -16.60 -11.96 -21.42
C ARG A 221 -18.02 -11.77 -20.88
N VAL A 222 -18.24 -10.71 -20.09
CA VAL A 222 -19.55 -10.33 -19.57
C VAL A 222 -20.40 -9.72 -20.68
N LEU A 223 -19.81 -8.76 -21.40
CA LEU A 223 -20.40 -8.07 -22.53
C LEU A 223 -19.26 -7.58 -23.42
N ASP A 224 -19.47 -7.60 -24.74
CA ASP A 224 -18.63 -6.89 -25.70
C ASP A 224 -19.12 -5.43 -25.75
N ILE A 225 -18.51 -4.57 -24.92
CA ILE A 225 -18.93 -3.16 -24.78
C ILE A 225 -18.55 -2.40 -26.04
N ARG A 226 -17.37 -2.69 -26.62
CA ARG A 226 -16.89 -2.04 -27.84
C ARG A 226 -16.54 -3.06 -28.93
N ALA A 227 -17.55 -3.41 -29.72
CA ALA A 227 -17.42 -4.40 -30.81
C ALA A 227 -16.35 -4.11 -31.90
N ASP A 228 -15.82 -2.89 -31.99
CA ASP A 228 -14.81 -2.50 -32.98
C ASP A 228 -13.43 -2.12 -32.38
N GLY A 229 -13.19 -2.41 -31.10
CA GLY A 229 -11.92 -2.08 -30.44
C GLY A 229 -11.90 -2.47 -28.96
N ASP A 230 -11.11 -1.75 -28.17
CA ASP A 230 -11.01 -1.98 -26.73
C ASP A 230 -11.95 -1.05 -25.94
N ALA A 231 -12.85 -1.59 -25.12
CA ALA A 231 -13.59 -0.78 -24.15
C ALA A 231 -12.73 -0.30 -22.97
N ASN A 232 -11.63 -1.01 -22.70
CA ASN A 232 -10.67 -0.72 -21.63
C ASN A 232 -11.33 -0.45 -20.26
N PRO A 233 -12.06 -1.43 -19.67
CA PRO A 233 -12.63 -1.29 -18.34
C PRO A 233 -11.55 -1.01 -17.29
N GLU A 234 -11.73 0.04 -16.50
CA GLU A 234 -10.79 0.44 -15.45
C GLU A 234 -11.49 0.91 -14.17
N GLN A 235 -10.77 0.89 -13.05
CA GLN A 235 -11.22 1.32 -11.71
C GLN A 235 -12.42 0.52 -11.20
N LEU A 236 -12.39 -0.80 -11.44
CA LEU A 236 -13.39 -1.74 -10.97
C LEU A 236 -13.59 -1.59 -9.44
N THR A 237 -14.76 -1.09 -9.06
CA THR A 237 -15.10 -0.70 -7.69
C THR A 237 -16.45 -1.29 -7.32
N ARG A 238 -16.46 -2.21 -6.37
CA ARG A 238 -17.70 -2.80 -5.86
C ARG A 238 -18.39 -1.84 -4.90
N VAL A 239 -19.69 -1.61 -5.10
CA VAL A 239 -20.60 -0.91 -4.18
C VAL A 239 -21.84 -1.79 -3.98
N GLY A 240 -21.94 -2.43 -2.81
CA GLY A 240 -23.01 -3.40 -2.56
C GLY A 240 -22.97 -4.57 -3.55
N ASP A 241 -24.05 -4.79 -4.30
CA ASP A 241 -24.16 -5.84 -5.32
C ASP A 241 -23.93 -5.32 -6.75
N THR A 242 -23.36 -4.13 -6.89
CA THR A 242 -23.03 -3.53 -8.19
C THR A 242 -21.52 -3.30 -8.29
N LEU A 243 -20.94 -3.67 -9.42
CA LEU A 243 -19.60 -3.25 -9.83
C LEU A 243 -19.71 -1.98 -10.67
N PHE A 244 -19.03 -0.93 -10.25
CA PHE A 244 -18.81 0.28 -11.04
C PHE A 244 -17.44 0.27 -11.67
N PHE A 245 -17.31 0.81 -12.87
CA PHE A 245 -16.05 0.91 -13.60
C PHE A 245 -16.16 1.99 -14.67
N THR A 246 -15.03 2.34 -15.30
CA THR A 246 -14.99 3.26 -16.43
C THR A 246 -14.70 2.50 -17.70
N ALA A 247 -15.36 2.84 -18.80
CA ALA A 247 -15.16 2.20 -20.11
C ALA A 247 -15.61 3.12 -21.26
N ASP A 248 -15.14 2.83 -22.47
CA ASP A 248 -15.47 3.56 -23.70
C ASP A 248 -16.13 2.63 -24.73
N ASP A 249 -17.40 2.88 -25.06
CA ASP A 249 -18.16 2.09 -26.04
C ASP A 249 -17.99 2.56 -27.50
N GLY A 250 -17.10 3.53 -27.74
CA GLY A 250 -16.87 4.16 -29.03
C GLY A 250 -17.93 5.17 -29.47
N ARG A 251 -18.95 5.42 -28.63
CA ARG A 251 -20.07 6.32 -28.92
C ARG A 251 -20.15 7.47 -27.92
N HIS A 252 -19.93 7.18 -26.64
CA HIS A 252 -20.07 8.12 -25.53
C HIS A 252 -18.72 8.60 -24.95
N GLY A 253 -17.59 8.18 -25.54
CA GLY A 253 -16.29 8.34 -24.91
C GLY A 253 -16.17 7.52 -23.62
N ARG A 254 -15.12 7.78 -22.82
CA ARG A 254 -14.93 7.09 -21.53
C ARG A 254 -15.84 7.69 -20.46
N GLU A 255 -16.78 6.88 -19.99
CA GLU A 255 -17.86 7.23 -19.06
C GLU A 255 -17.95 6.26 -17.88
N LEU A 256 -18.88 6.51 -16.95
CA LEU A 256 -19.16 5.61 -15.82
C LEU A 256 -20.12 4.49 -16.23
N TRP A 257 -19.71 3.25 -16.00
CA TRP A 257 -20.47 2.03 -16.25
C TRP A 257 -20.76 1.27 -14.96
N ARG A 258 -21.79 0.42 -15.01
CA ARG A 258 -22.10 -0.53 -13.95
C ARG A 258 -22.31 -1.93 -14.50
N SER A 259 -22.14 -2.94 -13.64
CA SER A 259 -22.43 -4.35 -13.93
C SER A 259 -22.87 -5.09 -12.66
N ASP A 260 -23.77 -6.05 -12.81
CA ASP A 260 -24.07 -7.08 -11.81
C ASP A 260 -23.36 -8.42 -12.13
N GLY A 261 -22.45 -8.42 -13.10
CA GLY A 261 -21.78 -9.61 -13.64
C GLY A 261 -22.54 -10.32 -14.76
N THR A 262 -23.68 -9.79 -15.20
CA THR A 262 -24.44 -10.29 -16.35
C THR A 262 -24.41 -9.31 -17.52
N PRO A 263 -24.59 -9.80 -18.78
CA PRO A 263 -24.71 -8.90 -19.92
C PRO A 263 -25.87 -7.90 -19.76
N ALA A 264 -27.01 -8.34 -19.21
CA ALA A 264 -28.21 -7.50 -19.07
C ALA A 264 -28.03 -6.39 -18.02
N GLY A 265 -27.31 -6.66 -16.92
CA GLY A 265 -26.99 -5.69 -15.90
C GLY A 265 -25.77 -4.83 -16.19
N THR A 266 -25.06 -5.07 -17.30
CA THR A 266 -23.88 -4.29 -17.72
C THR A 266 -24.31 -3.14 -18.62
N GLN A 267 -24.25 -1.91 -18.10
CA GLN A 267 -24.83 -0.74 -18.76
C GLN A 267 -24.06 0.54 -18.42
N LEU A 268 -24.07 1.49 -19.36
CA LEU A 268 -23.71 2.87 -19.11
C LEU A 268 -24.61 3.42 -17.98
N VAL A 269 -24.02 4.07 -16.98
CA VAL A 269 -24.79 4.67 -15.88
C VAL A 269 -25.46 5.96 -16.35
N ALA A 270 -24.67 6.85 -16.94
CA ALA A 270 -25.09 8.09 -17.59
C ALA A 270 -24.03 8.50 -18.61
N ASP A 271 -24.46 9.15 -19.70
CA ASP A 271 -23.59 9.92 -20.58
C ASP A 271 -23.35 11.29 -19.90
N ILE A 272 -22.36 11.34 -19.00
CA ILE A 272 -22.11 12.52 -18.13
C ILE A 272 -21.66 13.68 -19.00
N ARG A 273 -20.81 13.42 -19.99
CA ARG A 273 -20.38 14.39 -20.99
C ARG A 273 -20.94 14.04 -22.37
N PRO A 274 -22.07 14.67 -22.77
CA PRO A 274 -22.80 14.25 -23.96
C PRO A 274 -21.96 14.17 -25.24
N GLY A 275 -22.12 13.06 -25.97
CA GLY A 275 -21.48 12.84 -27.27
C GLY A 275 -20.22 12.01 -27.16
N ARG A 276 -19.22 12.24 -28.03
CA ARG A 276 -18.01 11.40 -28.09
C ARG A 276 -16.89 11.84 -27.15
N ASP A 277 -17.09 12.92 -26.42
CA ASP A 277 -16.10 13.42 -25.48
C ASP A 277 -16.18 12.61 -24.18
N SER A 278 -15.05 12.40 -23.50
CA SER A 278 -15.03 11.67 -22.23
C SER A 278 -15.28 12.58 -21.02
N ALA A 279 -16.11 12.12 -20.08
CA ALA A 279 -16.24 12.70 -18.75
C ALA A 279 -15.04 12.44 -17.82
N GLN A 280 -14.10 11.59 -18.26
CA GLN A 280 -12.90 11.19 -17.53
C GLN A 280 -13.16 10.77 -16.05
N PRO A 281 -14.11 9.86 -15.75
CA PRO A 281 -14.36 9.47 -14.37
C PRO A 281 -13.11 8.86 -13.73
N ARG A 282 -12.79 9.25 -12.49
CA ARG A 282 -11.60 8.78 -11.78
C ARG A 282 -11.72 8.82 -10.26
N HIS A 283 -10.81 8.12 -9.60
CA HIS A 283 -10.76 8.00 -8.14
C HIS A 283 -12.06 7.44 -7.56
N LEU A 284 -12.61 6.41 -8.23
CA LEU A 284 -13.82 5.73 -7.77
C LEU A 284 -13.62 5.15 -6.36
N VAL A 285 -14.54 5.46 -5.44
CA VAL A 285 -14.53 4.92 -4.08
C VAL A 285 -15.96 4.71 -3.57
N GLN A 286 -16.17 3.67 -2.78
CA GLN A 286 -17.41 3.50 -2.02
C GLN A 286 -17.35 4.31 -0.72
N ALA A 287 -18.35 5.15 -0.45
CA ALA A 287 -18.64 5.64 0.90
C ALA A 287 -20.14 5.55 1.18
N GLY A 288 -20.50 4.84 2.25
CA GLY A 288 -21.87 4.42 2.50
C GLY A 288 -22.45 3.60 1.33
N ARG A 289 -23.64 3.99 0.88
CA ARG A 289 -24.35 3.36 -0.26
C ARG A 289 -23.98 3.93 -1.63
N TRP A 290 -23.12 4.94 -1.69
CA TRP A 290 -22.84 5.69 -2.92
C TRP A 290 -21.47 5.34 -3.47
N LEU A 291 -21.36 5.35 -4.80
CA LEU A 291 -20.09 5.54 -5.48
C LEU A 291 -19.77 7.03 -5.51
N TRP A 292 -18.53 7.38 -5.20
CA TRP A 292 -17.98 8.73 -5.34
C TRP A 292 -16.82 8.72 -6.33
N PHE A 293 -16.69 9.79 -7.11
CA PHE A 293 -15.67 9.90 -8.15
C PHE A 293 -15.51 11.35 -8.59
N ALA A 294 -14.44 11.65 -9.33
CA ALA A 294 -14.30 12.92 -10.03
C ALA A 294 -14.66 12.75 -11.51
N ALA A 295 -15.35 13.72 -12.13
CA ALA A 295 -15.73 13.71 -13.54
C ALA A 295 -16.03 15.12 -14.10
N ASP A 296 -16.05 15.25 -15.43
CA ASP A 296 -16.34 16.47 -16.20
C ASP A 296 -17.60 16.31 -17.04
N ASP A 297 -18.59 17.19 -16.88
CA ASP A 297 -19.80 17.24 -17.71
C ASP A 297 -19.69 18.17 -18.93
N GLY A 298 -18.50 18.73 -19.16
CA GLY A 298 -18.21 19.73 -20.19
C GLY A 298 -18.66 21.15 -19.84
N ARG A 299 -19.19 21.38 -18.63
CA ARG A 299 -19.68 22.69 -18.16
C ARG A 299 -18.98 23.17 -16.90
N HIS A 300 -18.73 22.27 -15.96
CA HIS A 300 -18.15 22.57 -14.64
C HIS A 300 -16.69 22.12 -14.53
N GLY A 301 -16.10 21.55 -15.59
CA GLY A 301 -14.80 20.92 -15.49
C GLY A 301 -14.83 19.71 -14.57
N ILE A 302 -13.66 19.25 -14.13
CA ILE A 302 -13.51 18.03 -13.33
C ILE A 302 -13.76 18.31 -11.85
N GLU A 303 -14.93 17.89 -11.39
CA GLU A 303 -15.50 18.17 -10.07
C GLU A 303 -15.87 16.90 -9.31
N LEU A 304 -16.41 17.02 -8.10
CA LEU A 304 -16.82 15.87 -7.27
C LEU A 304 -18.23 15.40 -7.65
N TRP A 305 -18.37 14.11 -7.94
CA TRP A 305 -19.62 13.46 -8.32
C TRP A 305 -19.93 12.27 -7.41
N ARG A 306 -21.21 11.89 -7.39
CA ARG A 306 -21.65 10.62 -6.81
C ARG A 306 -22.71 9.93 -7.65
N SER A 307 -22.86 8.62 -7.48
CA SER A 307 -23.86 7.79 -8.18
C SER A 307 -24.42 6.68 -7.29
N ASP A 308 -25.71 6.39 -7.42
CA ASP A 308 -26.36 5.16 -6.91
C ASP A 308 -26.46 4.05 -7.96
N GLY A 309 -25.90 4.27 -9.15
CA GLY A 309 -25.99 3.35 -10.29
C GLY A 309 -27.07 3.70 -11.30
N SER A 310 -27.97 4.64 -11.00
CA SER A 310 -28.95 5.13 -11.96
C SER A 310 -28.51 6.46 -12.59
N ALA A 311 -29.00 6.75 -13.80
CA ALA A 311 -28.76 8.04 -14.44
C ALA A 311 -29.30 9.20 -13.58
N ALA A 312 -30.48 9.05 -12.96
CA ALA A 312 -31.10 10.08 -12.14
C ALA A 312 -30.38 10.30 -10.80
N GLY A 313 -29.78 9.26 -10.23
CA GLY A 313 -28.98 9.34 -9.01
C GLY A 313 -27.51 9.64 -9.25
N THR A 314 -27.11 9.91 -10.51
CA THR A 314 -25.74 10.34 -10.87
C THR A 314 -25.71 11.85 -11.01
N ALA A 315 -24.99 12.52 -10.12
CA ALA A 315 -25.02 13.97 -10.05
C ALA A 315 -23.70 14.58 -9.54
N LEU A 316 -23.42 15.78 -10.03
CA LEU A 316 -22.45 16.71 -9.48
C LEU A 316 -22.83 16.99 -8.02
N VAL A 317 -21.89 16.80 -7.10
CA VAL A 317 -22.09 17.07 -5.67
C VAL A 317 -21.93 18.56 -5.39
N ALA A 318 -20.86 19.15 -5.89
CA ALA A 318 -20.53 20.56 -5.77
C ALA A 318 -19.64 20.98 -6.94
N ASP A 319 -19.90 22.18 -7.47
CA ASP A 319 -18.97 22.93 -8.33
C ASP A 319 -17.96 23.64 -7.41
N ILE A 320 -16.91 22.92 -7.00
CA ILE A 320 -15.92 23.40 -6.03
C ILE A 320 -15.14 24.56 -6.63
N ARG A 321 -14.85 24.50 -7.93
CA ARG A 321 -14.22 25.58 -8.67
C ARG A 321 -15.16 26.12 -9.76
N PRO A 322 -15.90 27.20 -9.45
CA PRO A 322 -16.98 27.70 -10.30
C PRO A 322 -16.64 27.85 -11.78
N GLY A 323 -17.52 27.32 -12.63
CA GLY A 323 -17.42 27.42 -14.09
C GLY A 323 -16.61 26.29 -14.73
N PRO A 324 -16.05 26.45 -15.94
CA PRO A 324 -15.47 25.33 -16.70
C PRO A 324 -14.06 24.92 -16.22
N ALA A 325 -13.64 25.36 -15.04
CA ALA A 325 -12.27 25.17 -14.58
C ALA A 325 -12.20 24.03 -13.57
N ASN A 326 -11.22 23.13 -13.70
CA ASN A 326 -11.17 21.92 -12.88
C ASN A 326 -10.80 22.20 -11.41
N ALA A 327 -11.53 21.62 -10.46
CA ALA A 327 -11.11 21.44 -9.07
C ALA A 327 -10.18 20.24 -8.86
N LEU A 328 -10.20 19.26 -9.77
CA LEU A 328 -9.38 18.04 -9.73
C LEU A 328 -9.45 17.23 -8.40
N PRO A 329 -10.64 16.85 -7.89
CA PRO A 329 -10.73 15.99 -6.72
C PRO A 329 -9.91 14.71 -6.89
N SER A 330 -9.09 14.39 -5.88
CA SER A 330 -8.18 13.24 -5.92
C SER A 330 -8.03 12.56 -4.57
N HIS A 331 -7.52 11.33 -4.58
CA HIS A 331 -7.28 10.53 -3.37
C HIS A 331 -8.54 10.35 -2.48
N LEU A 332 -9.71 10.25 -3.12
CA LEU A 332 -10.99 10.09 -2.44
C LEU A 332 -10.95 8.87 -1.50
N THR A 333 -11.21 9.11 -0.22
CA THR A 333 -11.16 8.10 0.83
C THR A 333 -12.38 8.22 1.72
N ALA A 334 -13.08 7.10 1.94
CA ALA A 334 -14.27 7.07 2.76
C ALA A 334 -13.97 7.34 4.24
N LEU A 335 -14.77 8.19 4.87
CA LEU A 335 -14.83 8.42 6.31
C LEU A 335 -16.29 8.26 6.76
N GLY A 336 -16.71 7.02 7.01
CA GLY A 336 -18.12 6.70 7.21
C GLY A 336 -18.89 6.81 5.89
N ASP A 337 -19.96 7.60 5.89
CA ASP A 337 -20.77 7.90 4.69
C ASP A 337 -20.26 9.12 3.90
N GLN A 338 -19.21 9.79 4.41
CA GLN A 338 -18.58 10.96 3.80
C GLN A 338 -17.31 10.56 3.04
N VAL A 339 -16.80 11.47 2.20
CA VAL A 339 -15.52 11.32 1.52
C VAL A 339 -14.57 12.46 1.89
N VAL A 340 -13.32 12.11 2.23
CA VAL A 340 -12.20 13.04 2.38
C VAL A 340 -11.33 12.94 1.13
N PHE A 341 -10.87 14.06 0.60
CA PHE A 341 -10.15 14.14 -0.67
C PHE A 341 -9.31 15.41 -0.76
N ALA A 342 -8.45 15.52 -1.77
CA ALA A 342 -7.75 16.76 -2.09
C ALA A 342 -8.39 17.45 -3.30
N ALA A 343 -8.56 18.77 -3.26
CA ALA A 343 -9.15 19.56 -4.36
C ALA A 343 -8.69 21.03 -4.34
N TYR A 344 -8.87 21.72 -5.46
CA TYR A 344 -8.52 23.13 -5.68
C TYR A 344 -9.75 23.98 -6.00
N ASP A 345 -10.02 25.02 -5.21
CA ASP A 345 -11.18 25.92 -5.39
C ASP A 345 -10.88 27.20 -6.20
N GLY A 346 -9.65 27.36 -6.70
CA GLY A 346 -9.21 28.60 -7.35
C GLY A 346 -8.56 29.62 -6.40
N VAL A 347 -8.63 29.42 -5.09
CA VAL A 347 -8.19 30.39 -4.06
C VAL A 347 -7.12 29.80 -3.15
N HIS A 348 -7.35 28.61 -2.58
CA HIS A 348 -6.54 28.04 -1.48
C HIS A 348 -5.52 26.98 -1.95
N GLY A 349 -5.20 26.91 -3.24
CA GLY A 349 -4.41 25.80 -3.79
C GLY A 349 -5.05 24.41 -3.58
N VAL A 350 -4.27 23.34 -3.73
CA VAL A 350 -4.76 21.95 -3.57
C VAL A 350 -4.65 21.55 -2.10
N GLU A 351 -5.80 21.44 -1.45
CA GLU A 351 -5.94 21.29 0.00
C GLU A 351 -6.85 20.12 0.37
N PRO A 352 -6.91 19.68 1.64
CA PRO A 352 -7.86 18.66 2.07
C PRO A 352 -9.30 19.20 2.18
N TRP A 353 -10.25 18.44 1.66
CA TRP A 353 -11.69 18.70 1.67
C TRP A 353 -12.47 17.51 2.23
N ILE A 354 -13.71 17.77 2.63
CA ILE A 354 -14.68 16.74 2.99
C ILE A 354 -16.04 17.03 2.34
N SER A 355 -16.78 15.98 2.02
CA SER A 355 -18.17 16.08 1.55
C SER A 355 -19.07 15.03 2.18
N ASP A 356 -20.28 15.44 2.57
CA ASP A 356 -21.41 14.55 2.92
C ASP A 356 -22.32 14.20 1.72
N GLY A 357 -21.98 14.73 0.54
CA GLY A 357 -22.64 14.45 -0.72
C GLY A 357 -23.68 15.49 -1.09
N THR A 358 -23.71 16.59 -0.34
CA THR A 358 -24.44 17.80 -0.69
C THR A 358 -23.46 18.94 -0.96
N ALA A 359 -23.90 19.94 -1.75
CA ALA A 359 -23.11 21.14 -1.96
C ALA A 359 -22.81 21.87 -0.63
N ALA A 360 -23.79 21.95 0.28
CA ALA A 360 -23.63 22.63 1.57
C ALA A 360 -22.67 21.91 2.54
N GLY A 361 -22.62 20.58 2.49
CA GLY A 361 -21.69 19.77 3.27
C GLY A 361 -20.34 19.53 2.59
N THR A 362 -20.12 20.07 1.38
CA THR A 362 -18.82 20.05 0.70
C THR A 362 -18.03 21.28 1.09
N ARG A 363 -16.92 21.07 1.81
CA ARG A 363 -16.16 22.17 2.40
C ARG A 363 -14.68 21.84 2.56
N LEU A 364 -13.85 22.88 2.50
CA LEU A 364 -12.45 22.84 2.86
C LEU A 364 -12.33 22.35 4.32
N LEU A 365 -11.45 21.38 4.57
CA LEU A 365 -11.13 20.94 5.92
C LEU A 365 -10.14 21.91 6.57
N ALA A 366 -9.07 22.26 5.85
CA ALA A 366 -8.10 23.24 6.28
C ALA A 366 -7.35 23.79 5.06
N ASP A 367 -7.02 25.08 5.11
CA ASP A 367 -6.00 25.69 4.25
C ASP A 367 -4.64 25.44 4.90
N ILE A 368 -4.06 24.25 4.69
CA ILE A 368 -2.82 23.84 5.36
C ILE A 368 -1.66 24.68 4.84
N HIS A 369 -1.55 24.86 3.52
CA HIS A 369 -0.59 25.78 2.93
C HIS A 369 -1.26 27.12 2.59
N SER A 370 -1.21 28.04 3.55
CA SER A 370 -1.98 29.29 3.50
C SER A 370 -1.94 30.04 2.16
N GLY A 371 -3.11 30.48 1.72
CA GLY A 371 -3.27 31.32 0.52
C GLY A 371 -3.18 30.49 -0.77
N PRO A 372 -2.53 30.96 -1.84
CA PRO A 372 -2.47 30.23 -3.11
C PRO A 372 -1.47 29.07 -3.10
N GLY A 373 -0.85 28.75 -1.95
CA GLY A 373 0.05 27.63 -1.80
C GLY A 373 -0.70 26.31 -1.88
N HIS A 374 0.00 25.23 -2.25
CA HIS A 374 -0.60 23.90 -2.32
C HIS A 374 -0.01 23.04 -1.21
N SER A 375 -0.84 22.48 -0.32
CA SER A 375 -0.38 21.45 0.61
C SER A 375 -0.18 20.09 -0.06
N ASN A 376 -0.78 19.90 -1.24
CA ASN A 376 -0.71 18.66 -2.03
C ASN A 376 -1.09 17.42 -1.19
N ALA A 377 -2.15 17.56 -0.39
CA ALA A 377 -2.60 16.51 0.50
C ALA A 377 -2.84 15.18 -0.25
N TRP A 378 -2.25 14.09 0.24
CA TRP A 378 -2.30 12.79 -0.45
C TRP A 378 -2.19 11.61 0.52
N ALA A 379 -2.36 10.41 -0.03
CA ALA A 379 -2.31 9.14 0.70
C ALA A 379 -3.24 9.08 1.93
N PHE A 380 -4.43 9.69 1.83
CA PHE A 380 -5.48 9.59 2.84
C PHE A 380 -5.74 8.13 3.17
N THR A 381 -5.46 7.76 4.42
CA THR A 381 -5.53 6.38 4.90
C THR A 381 -6.41 6.32 6.12
N ARG A 382 -7.39 5.42 6.08
CA ARG A 382 -8.34 5.23 7.17
C ARG A 382 -7.68 4.50 8.35
N LEU A 383 -7.77 5.09 9.54
CA LEU A 383 -7.30 4.50 10.79
C LEU A 383 -8.34 4.71 11.89
N GLY A 384 -9.06 3.66 12.31
CA GLY A 384 -10.05 3.75 13.39
C GLY A 384 -11.21 4.69 13.06
N GLU A 385 -11.26 5.90 13.63
CA GLU A 385 -12.22 6.99 13.35
C GLU A 385 -11.59 8.25 12.71
N ARG A 386 -10.29 8.18 12.39
CA ARG A 386 -9.54 9.26 11.73
C ARG A 386 -9.08 8.89 10.33
N ILE A 387 -8.69 9.91 9.58
CA ILE A 387 -7.87 9.82 8.38
C ILE A 387 -6.47 10.32 8.74
N VAL A 388 -5.44 9.57 8.32
CA VAL A 388 -4.04 10.01 8.37
C VAL A 388 -3.58 10.24 6.93
N PHE A 389 -2.84 11.30 6.69
CA PHE A 389 -2.44 11.72 5.34
C PHE A 389 -1.14 12.51 5.36
N ALA A 390 -0.55 12.70 4.19
CA ALA A 390 0.63 13.53 4.00
C ALA A 390 0.21 14.91 3.46
N ALA A 391 0.76 16.01 4.00
CA ALA A 391 0.52 17.37 3.50
C ALA A 391 1.68 18.33 3.88
N ASP A 392 1.84 19.40 3.11
CA ASP A 392 2.87 20.44 3.29
C ASP A 392 2.25 21.75 3.81
N ASP A 393 2.74 22.31 4.91
CA ASP A 393 2.29 23.62 5.45
C ASP A 393 3.07 24.83 4.92
N GLY A 394 3.99 24.61 3.97
CA GLY A 394 4.90 25.61 3.43
C GLY A 394 6.06 26.00 4.37
N ARG A 395 6.13 25.41 5.57
CA ARG A 395 7.14 25.74 6.60
C ARG A 395 7.97 24.53 7.01
N LEU A 396 7.33 23.40 7.28
CA LEU A 396 7.94 22.13 7.67
C LEU A 396 8.17 21.22 6.45
N GLY A 397 7.56 21.52 5.30
CA GLY A 397 7.54 20.61 4.16
C GLY A 397 6.47 19.53 4.33
N MET A 398 6.51 18.51 3.48
CA MET A 398 5.55 17.40 3.48
C MET A 398 5.71 16.50 4.72
N GLU A 399 4.72 16.53 5.61
CA GLU A 399 4.70 15.83 6.89
C GLU A 399 3.41 15.03 7.11
N VAL A 400 3.29 14.35 8.27
CA VAL A 400 2.13 13.50 8.58
C VAL A 400 1.06 14.28 9.35
N TRP A 401 -0.15 14.29 8.80
CA TRP A 401 -1.32 14.98 9.33
C TRP A 401 -2.44 14.01 9.64
N GLN A 402 -3.39 14.44 10.46
CA GLN A 402 -4.60 13.69 10.75
C GLN A 402 -5.84 14.56 10.83
N THR A 403 -7.01 13.95 10.66
CA THR A 403 -8.32 14.57 10.93
C THR A 403 -9.37 13.53 11.29
N ARG A 404 -10.42 13.93 12.01
CA ARG A 404 -11.66 13.17 12.20
C ARG A 404 -12.83 13.69 11.34
N GLY A 405 -12.53 14.55 10.36
CA GLY A 405 -13.51 15.07 9.40
C GLY A 405 -14.08 16.45 9.74
N GLN A 406 -13.62 17.07 10.83
CA GLN A 406 -13.95 18.46 11.14
C GLN A 406 -12.71 19.36 11.01
N PRO A 407 -12.87 20.66 10.69
CA PRO A 407 -11.75 21.59 10.54
C PRO A 407 -10.87 21.67 11.79
N GLN A 408 -11.48 21.69 12.98
CA GLN A 408 -10.76 21.75 14.25
C GLN A 408 -9.94 20.49 14.57
N ASP A 409 -10.21 19.38 13.88
CA ASP A 409 -9.50 18.12 14.11
C ASP A 409 -8.27 17.97 13.19
N VAL A 410 -8.12 18.86 12.19
CA VAL A 410 -6.97 18.87 11.30
C VAL A 410 -5.74 19.35 12.08
N GLN A 411 -4.77 18.46 12.24
CA GLN A 411 -3.55 18.78 12.97
C GLN A 411 -2.38 17.95 12.45
N LEU A 412 -1.19 18.54 12.56
CA LEU A 412 0.07 17.83 12.38
C LEU A 412 0.12 16.69 13.39
N LEU A 413 0.11 15.45 12.90
CA LEU A 413 0.28 14.28 13.74
C LEU A 413 1.75 14.17 14.15
N ARG A 414 2.66 14.45 13.21
CA ARG A 414 4.09 14.25 13.38
C ARG A 414 4.90 15.08 12.39
N ASP A 415 5.87 15.81 12.93
CA ASP A 415 7.03 16.33 12.19
C ASP A 415 8.13 15.26 12.28
N GLU A 416 8.26 14.45 11.22
CA GLU A 416 9.23 13.36 11.22
C GLU A 416 10.67 13.88 11.09
N ARG A 417 10.85 15.09 10.53
CA ARG A 417 12.15 15.75 10.36
C ARG A 417 12.21 17.12 11.03
N ALA A 418 12.06 17.12 12.35
CA ALA A 418 12.10 18.33 13.16
C ALA A 418 13.32 19.23 12.84
N GLY A 419 13.04 20.42 12.29
CA GLY A 419 14.05 21.43 11.95
C GLY A 419 14.70 21.27 10.56
N ALA A 420 14.22 20.36 9.73
CA ALA A 420 14.65 20.20 8.33
C ALA A 420 13.44 20.14 7.38
N PRO A 421 13.61 20.33 6.06
CA PRO A 421 12.51 20.25 5.12
C PRO A 421 12.02 18.80 4.99
N GLY A 422 10.72 18.56 5.21
CA GLY A 422 9.86 17.45 4.78
C GLY A 422 10.41 16.02 4.82
N ALA A 423 9.66 15.10 5.42
CA ALA A 423 9.94 13.67 5.38
C ALA A 423 9.27 12.89 4.23
N PHE A 424 8.47 13.54 3.39
CA PHE A 424 7.78 12.93 2.23
C PHE A 424 7.11 11.58 2.53
N PRO A 425 6.27 11.50 3.58
CA PRO A 425 5.69 10.25 4.05
C PRO A 425 4.76 9.63 3.00
N ARG A 426 4.86 8.30 2.82
CA ARG A 426 4.13 7.54 1.80
C ARG A 426 3.90 6.08 2.18
N GLY A 427 3.05 5.40 1.41
CA GLY A 427 2.81 3.97 1.60
C GLY A 427 2.18 3.64 2.96
N PHE A 428 1.28 4.50 3.46
CA PHE A 428 0.67 4.34 4.76
C PHE A 428 -0.10 3.02 4.89
N VAL A 429 0.13 2.29 5.99
CA VAL A 429 -0.57 1.05 6.33
C VAL A 429 -1.02 1.10 7.78
N ALA A 430 -2.31 0.85 8.03
CA ALA A 430 -2.85 0.73 9.37
C ALA A 430 -2.39 -0.59 10.02
N VAL A 431 -1.83 -0.51 11.23
CA VAL A 431 -1.38 -1.66 12.01
C VAL A 431 -1.93 -1.51 13.44
N GLY A 432 -3.06 -2.16 13.72
CA GLY A 432 -3.82 -1.92 14.94
C GLY A 432 -4.31 -0.47 15.00
N GLU A 433 -3.96 0.26 16.06
CA GLU A 433 -4.29 1.69 16.24
C GLU A 433 -3.21 2.65 15.71
N ARG A 434 -2.13 2.11 15.14
CA ARG A 434 -0.98 2.86 14.63
C ARG A 434 -0.99 2.93 13.11
N ILE A 435 -0.19 3.84 12.58
CA ILE A 435 0.13 3.90 11.15
C ILE A 435 1.62 3.63 10.93
N ALA A 436 1.92 2.75 9.99
CA ALA A 436 3.25 2.53 9.44
C ALA A 436 3.36 3.25 8.09
N PHE A 437 4.50 3.85 7.79
CA PHE A 437 4.74 4.55 6.53
C PHE A 437 6.22 4.60 6.19
N VAL A 438 6.52 4.89 4.93
CA VAL A 438 7.87 5.17 4.45
C VAL A 438 8.13 6.66 4.55
N ALA A 439 9.25 7.04 5.14
CA ALA A 439 9.74 8.41 5.25
C ALA A 439 11.10 8.55 4.56
N GLU A 440 11.50 9.79 4.28
CA GLU A 440 12.77 10.16 3.66
C GLU A 440 13.65 10.95 4.64
N ALA A 441 14.95 10.65 4.65
CA ALA A 441 15.98 11.30 5.43
C ALA A 441 16.65 12.44 4.64
N ALA A 442 17.49 13.24 5.30
CA ALA A 442 18.12 14.41 4.69
C ALA A 442 19.05 14.09 3.50
N ASP A 443 19.58 12.87 3.44
CA ASP A 443 20.42 12.37 2.35
C ASP A 443 19.60 11.71 1.22
N GLY A 444 18.27 11.77 1.27
CA GLY A 444 17.35 11.11 0.34
C GLY A 444 17.14 9.62 0.62
N ALA A 445 17.79 9.06 1.66
CA ALA A 445 17.57 7.67 2.04
C ALA A 445 16.16 7.49 2.62
N THR A 446 15.54 6.34 2.37
CA THR A 446 14.17 6.07 2.81
C THR A 446 14.16 5.04 3.93
N TYR A 447 13.24 5.17 4.88
CA TYR A 447 13.16 4.30 6.04
C TYR A 447 11.72 4.10 6.51
N LEU A 448 11.50 3.03 7.27
CA LEU A 448 10.21 2.72 7.89
C LEU A 448 10.01 3.58 9.15
N ALA A 449 8.87 4.25 9.23
CA ALA A 449 8.42 5.05 10.37
C ALA A 449 7.06 4.55 10.90
N LEU A 450 6.82 4.79 12.19
CA LEU A 450 5.62 4.40 12.94
C LEU A 450 5.19 5.57 13.82
N ASP A 451 3.93 5.99 13.75
CA ASP A 451 3.43 7.19 14.47
C ASP A 451 3.56 7.12 16.01
N GLY A 452 3.61 5.92 16.59
CA GLY A 452 3.79 5.68 18.02
C GLY A 452 5.23 5.54 18.52
N LEU A 453 6.24 5.65 17.66
CA LEU A 453 7.67 5.52 18.04
C LEU A 453 8.41 6.86 17.90
N PRO A 454 9.53 7.09 18.62
CA PRO A 454 10.31 8.32 18.46
C PRO A 454 10.68 8.64 17.00
N ALA A 455 10.71 9.93 16.63
CA ALA A 455 11.20 10.36 15.33
C ALA A 455 12.71 10.09 15.22
N ARG A 456 13.15 9.63 14.04
CA ARG A 456 14.57 9.40 13.79
C ARG A 456 15.18 10.69 13.25
N ASN A 457 15.94 11.39 14.08
CA ASN A 457 16.73 12.52 13.62
C ASN A 457 17.95 12.00 12.85
N CYS A 458 17.78 11.78 11.55
CA CYS A 458 18.88 11.58 10.62
C CYS A 458 19.51 12.96 10.35
N GLY A 459 20.36 13.42 11.27
CA GLY A 459 20.98 14.74 11.20
C GLY A 459 21.87 14.90 9.96
N SER A 460 21.70 16.04 9.28
CA SER A 460 22.74 16.67 8.48
C SER A 460 23.94 16.95 9.37
N ALA A 461 25.16 16.60 8.92
CA ALA A 461 26.37 17.03 9.58
C ALA A 461 26.37 18.56 9.74
N ASP A 462 26.38 19.04 10.98
CA ASP A 462 26.57 20.45 11.30
C ASP A 462 27.83 20.96 10.59
N SER A 463 27.67 22.02 9.82
CA SER A 463 28.75 22.77 9.21
C SER A 463 29.62 23.39 10.30
N GLY A 464 30.70 22.72 10.68
CA GLY A 464 31.61 23.24 11.70
C GLY A 464 32.89 22.43 11.85
N THR A 465 33.95 22.89 11.18
CA THR A 465 35.38 22.53 11.33
C THR A 465 35.91 21.27 10.63
N VAL A 466 37.00 21.52 9.90
CA VAL A 466 37.77 20.63 9.03
C VAL A 466 38.45 19.51 9.82
N GLY A 467 38.26 18.27 9.36
CA GLY A 467 39.23 17.18 9.50
C GLY A 467 38.78 15.98 10.35
N LYS A 468 38.14 14.99 9.72
CA LYS A 468 38.36 13.53 9.90
C LYS A 468 37.43 12.72 8.97
N ALA A 469 37.90 11.52 8.59
CA ALA A 469 37.37 10.62 7.57
C ALA A 469 35.90 10.17 7.78
N PRO A 470 35.17 9.77 6.70
CA PRO A 470 33.76 9.40 6.80
C PRO A 470 33.61 8.00 7.41
N GLY A 471 33.03 7.95 8.61
CA GLY A 471 32.54 6.73 9.26
C GLY A 471 31.07 6.93 9.58
N ALA A 472 30.26 5.90 9.33
CA ALA A 472 28.81 5.86 9.47
C ALA A 472 28.29 6.60 10.72
N ALA A 473 27.53 7.68 10.52
CA ALA A 473 26.77 8.32 11.59
C ALA A 473 25.39 7.66 11.66
N GLY A 474 25.12 6.95 12.76
CA GLY A 474 23.84 6.31 13.03
C GLY A 474 22.74 7.29 13.41
N CYS A 475 21.50 6.92 13.10
CA CYS A 475 20.28 7.66 13.46
C CYS A 475 20.14 7.74 14.99
N VAL A 476 19.84 8.92 15.53
CA VAL A 476 19.49 9.07 16.96
C VAL A 476 18.00 9.40 17.06
N ALA A 477 17.29 8.65 17.90
CA ALA A 477 15.89 8.92 18.22
C ALA A 477 15.77 10.23 19.01
N SER A 478 14.90 11.16 18.58
CA SER A 478 14.54 12.33 19.37
C SER A 478 13.46 11.95 20.39
N ALA A 479 13.72 12.20 21.67
CA ALA A 479 12.73 11.98 22.73
C ALA A 479 11.61 13.04 22.63
N PRO A 480 10.35 12.70 22.94
CA PRO A 480 9.26 13.67 22.94
C PRO A 480 9.55 14.79 23.96
N SER A 481 9.47 16.04 23.51
CA SER A 481 9.63 17.20 24.37
C SER A 481 8.42 17.31 25.31
N SER A 482 8.58 16.82 26.54
CA SER A 482 7.68 17.18 27.62
C SER A 482 8.01 18.61 28.08
N SER A 483 7.25 19.59 27.64
CA SER A 483 7.15 20.87 28.34
C SER A 483 5.68 21.18 28.65
N ALA A 484 5.14 20.43 29.62
CA ALA A 484 4.11 20.94 30.50
C ALA A 484 4.83 21.49 31.74
N THR A 485 4.85 22.82 31.93
CA THR A 485 4.68 23.42 33.26
C THR A 485 4.36 24.91 33.20
N ARG A 486 3.16 25.19 33.75
CA ARG A 486 2.61 26.40 34.41
C ARG A 486 2.46 27.72 33.65
#